data_AF-F2UNH7-F1
#
_entry.id   AF-F2UNH7-F1
#
_cell.length_a   1.000
_cell.length_b   1.000
_cell.length_c   1.000
_cell.angle_alpha   90.00
_cell.angle_beta   90.00
_cell.angle_gamma   90.00
#
_symmetry.space_group_name_H-M   'P 1'
#
loop_
_entity.id
_entity.type
_entity.pdbx_description
1 polymer ?
#
loop_
_entity_poly.entity_id
_entity_poly.type
_entity_poly.pdbx_seq_one_letter_code
_entity_poly.pdbx_strand_id
1 'polypeptide(L)'
;MRVFSMAGTLLAVFLALVCLQQQHVANGAECHGKPDPNAKPNLNPIYTEAPVLVRSVKNAKLYTVGGGNDTISLVHLYGTPYEMGYAHGILMKENATQFINDVWGYLEDQVESAINGTIHNLQPWFLKLVADFGLDVALDLTTDATRPFTGEYFYEEMHGMADATGLSFKKIERIHMIGELTKGACSMYGAWGNATRSTNKTLQLRALDWDIDGPFRNFPQITVYHPVNTTYGHAFANIGWTGWIGSITGMNSKQMAISEIGVAFPDSTFGKESRFGIPFTYILRDILQFDSSLTAALHRITTANRTCDLILGVGDGNMKAFRGIQYSASVANFYTDTDNMPVADWHPRIQDVVYYGMDWLCPGYSQVLAAQLQKHHGNITPQNTIEEITAITQTGDLHLAVYDLTDTILYVANARRDGVDGPVKAYDRPFVRIDMKPVFALSQ
;
A
#
# COMPACT_ATOMS: atom_id res chain seq x y z
N MET A 1 -31.84 -17.77 -14.30
CA MET A 1 -30.85 -18.76 -13.80
C MET A 1 -30.77 -19.92 -14.77
N ARG A 2 -29.74 -19.98 -15.62
CA ARG A 2 -29.40 -21.23 -16.31
C ARG A 2 -28.43 -21.98 -15.42
N VAL A 3 -28.85 -23.15 -14.93
CA VAL A 3 -28.02 -24.05 -14.14
C VAL A 3 -26.96 -24.63 -15.09
N PHE A 4 -25.71 -24.20 -14.93
CA PHE A 4 -24.59 -24.78 -15.68
C PHE A 4 -24.23 -26.15 -15.10
N SER A 5 -23.72 -27.03 -15.96
CA SER A 5 -23.16 -28.30 -15.51
C SER A 5 -21.88 -28.05 -14.71
N MET A 6 -21.64 -28.86 -13.68
CA MET A 6 -20.46 -28.78 -12.81
C MET A 6 -19.14 -28.73 -13.60
N ALA A 7 -19.10 -29.38 -14.77
CA ALA A 7 -17.95 -29.40 -15.68
C ALA A 7 -17.68 -28.03 -16.35
N GLY A 8 -18.72 -27.29 -16.75
CA GLY A 8 -18.57 -25.96 -17.32
C GLY A 8 -18.08 -24.94 -16.28
N THR A 9 -18.55 -25.08 -15.04
CA THR A 9 -18.10 -24.28 -13.88
C THR A 9 -16.64 -24.54 -13.55
N LEU A 10 -16.22 -25.80 -13.48
CA LEU A 10 -14.83 -26.18 -13.21
C LEU A 10 -13.86 -25.70 -14.30
N LEU A 11 -14.29 -25.72 -15.57
CA LEU A 11 -13.48 -25.23 -16.68
C LEU A 11 -13.29 -23.70 -16.64
N ALA A 12 -14.34 -22.94 -16.31
CA ALA A 12 -14.25 -21.50 -16.15
C ALA A 12 -13.31 -21.10 -14.99
N VAL A 13 -13.42 -21.79 -13.85
CA VAL A 13 -12.54 -21.58 -12.69
C VAL A 13 -11.10 -21.94 -13.04
N PHE A 14 -10.88 -23.06 -13.72
CA PHE A 14 -9.54 -23.48 -14.15
C PHE A 14 -8.92 -22.47 -15.13
N LEU A 15 -9.68 -21.98 -16.11
CA LEU A 15 -9.21 -20.98 -17.07
C LEU A 15 -8.90 -19.64 -16.39
N ALA A 16 -9.76 -19.16 -15.48
CA ALA A 16 -9.50 -17.93 -14.74
C ALA A 16 -8.26 -18.05 -13.85
N LEU A 17 -8.11 -19.16 -13.11
CA LEU A 17 -6.94 -19.41 -12.26
C LEU A 17 -5.64 -19.52 -13.08
N VAL A 18 -5.67 -20.22 -14.22
CA VAL A 18 -4.50 -20.35 -15.10
C VAL A 18 -4.15 -19.01 -15.75
N CYS A 19 -5.12 -18.21 -16.18
CA CYS A 19 -4.85 -16.89 -16.78
C CYS A 19 -4.33 -15.88 -15.74
N LEU A 20 -4.88 -15.89 -14.51
CA LEU A 20 -4.37 -15.09 -13.38
C LEU A 20 -2.93 -15.46 -13.00
N GLN A 21 -2.54 -16.73 -13.19
CA GLN A 21 -1.17 -17.21 -12.94
C GLN A 21 -0.21 -16.96 -14.12
N GLN A 22 -0.70 -16.75 -15.35
CA GLN A 22 0.14 -16.74 -16.56
C GLN A 22 0.44 -15.34 -17.15
N GLN A 23 -0.28 -14.26 -16.80
CA GLN A 23 0.03 -12.91 -17.33
C GLN A 23 -0.27 -11.75 -16.36
N HIS A 24 0.55 -10.69 -16.45
CA HIS A 24 0.50 -9.28 -15.99
C HIS A 24 -0.20 -8.89 -14.66
N VAL A 25 -1.34 -9.47 -14.29
CA VAL A 25 -2.09 -9.13 -13.07
C VAL A 25 -1.38 -9.65 -11.80
N ALA A 26 -0.67 -10.77 -11.90
CA ALA A 26 0.23 -11.29 -10.86
C ALA A 26 1.66 -10.71 -10.93
N ASN A 27 2.00 -10.02 -12.02
CA ASN A 27 3.33 -9.44 -12.31
C ASN A 27 3.37 -7.92 -12.07
N GLY A 28 2.44 -7.35 -11.30
CA GLY A 28 2.48 -5.91 -10.97
C GLY A 28 3.79 -5.49 -10.27
N ALA A 29 4.48 -6.44 -9.63
CA ALA A 29 5.80 -6.28 -9.01
C ALA A 29 6.99 -6.59 -9.94
N GLU A 30 6.73 -7.03 -11.17
CA GLU A 30 7.79 -7.42 -12.09
C GLU A 30 8.65 -6.22 -12.49
N CYS A 31 9.97 -6.33 -12.26
CA CYS A 31 10.92 -5.30 -12.63
C CYS A 31 11.02 -5.15 -14.16
N HIS A 32 10.25 -4.20 -14.72
CA HIS A 32 10.35 -3.80 -16.12
C HIS A 32 11.05 -2.45 -16.27
N GLY A 33 12.06 -2.42 -17.13
CA GLY A 33 12.74 -1.18 -17.53
C GLY A 33 13.75 -0.66 -16.51
N LYS A 34 13.98 0.66 -16.56
CA LYS A 34 14.90 1.40 -15.70
C LYS A 34 14.54 2.89 -15.74
N PRO A 35 14.97 3.69 -14.75
CA PRO A 35 14.76 5.14 -14.79
C PRO A 35 15.39 5.77 -16.05
N ASP A 36 14.77 6.83 -16.55
CA ASP A 36 15.28 7.63 -17.66
C ASP A 36 16.63 8.26 -17.24
N PRO A 37 17.71 8.04 -18.00
CA PRO A 37 19.00 8.67 -17.71
C PRO A 37 18.97 10.21 -17.70
N ASN A 38 17.92 10.82 -18.25
CA ASN A 38 17.70 12.26 -18.29
C ASN A 38 16.63 12.74 -17.29
N ALA A 39 16.18 11.88 -16.37
CA ALA A 39 15.22 12.23 -15.33
C ALA A 39 15.60 13.55 -14.64
N LYS A 40 14.58 14.32 -14.28
CA LYS A 40 14.75 15.67 -13.73
C LYS A 40 14.29 15.73 -12.28
N PRO A 41 14.87 16.63 -11.48
CA PRO A 41 14.37 16.86 -10.14
C PRO A 41 12.91 17.36 -10.14
N ASN A 42 12.14 16.94 -9.13
CA ASN A 42 10.81 17.49 -8.88
C ASN A 42 10.92 18.77 -8.04
N LEU A 43 10.91 19.92 -8.72
CA LEU A 43 11.05 21.24 -8.08
C LEU A 43 9.70 21.91 -7.76
N ASN A 44 8.61 21.15 -7.76
CA ASN A 44 7.30 21.70 -7.42
C ASN A 44 7.27 22.12 -5.93
N PRO A 45 6.54 23.20 -5.59
CA PRO A 45 6.38 23.59 -4.20
C PRO A 45 5.64 22.50 -3.41
N ILE A 46 6.04 22.32 -2.16
CA ILE A 46 5.35 21.44 -1.21
C ILE A 46 4.23 22.24 -0.54
N TYR A 47 3.00 21.73 -0.57
CA TYR A 47 1.88 22.29 0.18
C TYR A 47 2.10 22.08 1.68
N THR A 48 1.91 23.14 2.46
CA THR A 48 2.19 23.15 3.91
C THR A 48 1.05 23.73 4.74
N GLU A 49 -0.07 24.06 4.08
CA GLU A 49 -1.26 24.61 4.67
C GLU A 49 -1.88 23.64 5.68
N ALA A 50 -2.47 24.19 6.74
CA ALA A 50 -3.13 23.39 7.76
C ALA A 50 -4.39 22.69 7.20
N PRO A 51 -4.76 21.50 7.72
CA PRO A 51 -5.98 20.82 7.32
C PRO A 51 -7.23 21.70 7.49
N VAL A 52 -8.10 21.73 6.49
CA VAL A 52 -9.34 22.51 6.51
C VAL A 52 -10.53 21.58 6.72
N LEU A 53 -11.30 21.82 7.78
CA LEU A 53 -12.50 21.04 8.09
C LEU A 53 -13.56 21.24 7.00
N VAL A 54 -14.08 20.15 6.46
CA VAL A 54 -15.15 20.13 5.45
C VAL A 54 -16.48 19.73 6.07
N ARG A 55 -16.50 18.61 6.80
CA ARG A 55 -17.74 18.02 7.33
C ARG A 55 -17.47 17.18 8.58
N SER A 56 -18.47 17.04 9.45
CA SER A 56 -18.43 16.12 10.58
C SER A 56 -19.75 15.37 10.72
N VAL A 57 -19.65 14.13 11.16
CA VAL A 57 -20.78 13.26 11.54
C VAL A 57 -20.44 12.57 12.86
N LYS A 58 -21.40 11.86 13.46
CA LYS A 58 -21.08 11.04 14.64
C LYS A 58 -19.92 10.11 14.30
N ASN A 59 -18.90 10.09 15.17
CA ASN A 59 -17.72 9.24 15.03
C ASN A 59 -16.80 9.53 13.82
N ALA A 60 -16.99 10.63 13.08
CA ALA A 60 -16.04 10.98 12.01
C ALA A 60 -15.96 12.47 11.65
N LYS A 61 -14.77 12.91 11.19
CA LYS A 61 -14.51 14.27 10.67
C LYS A 61 -13.76 14.18 9.34
N LEU A 62 -14.22 14.92 8.33
CA LEU A 62 -13.54 15.07 7.03
C LEU A 62 -12.85 16.43 6.98
N TYR A 63 -11.54 16.40 6.75
CA TYR A 63 -10.71 17.54 6.41
C TYR A 63 -10.18 17.40 4.99
N THR A 64 -9.67 18.49 4.44
CA THR A 64 -8.86 18.50 3.22
C THR A 64 -7.47 19.04 3.53
N VAL A 65 -6.47 18.51 2.83
CA VAL A 65 -5.07 18.93 2.88
C VAL A 65 -4.53 19.08 1.46
N GLY A 66 -3.46 19.85 1.29
CA GLY A 66 -2.93 20.19 -0.03
C GLY A 66 -3.66 21.36 -0.68
N GLY A 67 -3.44 21.57 -1.97
CA GLY A 67 -4.03 22.68 -2.71
C GLY A 67 -4.30 22.34 -4.16
N GLY A 68 -5.29 23.03 -4.74
CA GLY A 68 -5.67 22.87 -6.14
C GLY A 68 -5.94 21.41 -6.52
N ASN A 69 -5.25 20.95 -7.57
CA ASN A 69 -5.40 19.60 -8.13
C ASN A 69 -4.76 18.49 -7.27
N ASP A 70 -4.06 18.85 -6.19
CA ASP A 70 -3.38 17.93 -5.27
C ASP A 70 -4.07 17.87 -3.90
N THR A 71 -5.34 18.26 -3.83
CA THR A 71 -6.14 18.21 -2.60
C THR A 71 -6.47 16.76 -2.23
N ILE A 72 -6.11 16.33 -1.01
CA ILE A 72 -6.34 14.97 -0.50
C ILE A 72 -7.36 15.00 0.66
N SER A 73 -8.23 14.00 0.72
CA SER A 73 -9.15 13.81 1.84
C SER A 73 -8.40 13.31 3.07
N LEU A 74 -8.57 13.98 4.22
CA LEU A 74 -8.06 13.55 5.52
C LEU A 74 -9.26 13.22 6.42
N VAL A 75 -9.53 11.93 6.60
CA VAL A 75 -10.71 11.42 7.31
C VAL A 75 -10.29 10.93 8.69
N HIS A 76 -10.89 11.46 9.75
CA HIS A 76 -10.74 10.96 11.11
C HIS A 76 -11.93 10.07 11.46
N LEU A 77 -11.67 8.87 11.98
CA LEU A 77 -12.66 7.90 12.43
C LEU A 77 -12.47 7.60 13.91
N TYR A 78 -13.55 7.53 14.68
CA TYR A 78 -13.53 7.32 16.13
C TYR A 78 -14.42 6.13 16.52
N GLY A 79 -14.04 5.38 17.55
CA GLY A 79 -14.94 4.38 18.15
C GLY A 79 -14.43 2.94 18.11
N THR A 80 -15.36 1.99 18.15
CA THR A 80 -15.12 0.57 17.87
C THR A 80 -14.92 0.33 16.36
N PRO A 81 -14.44 -0.85 15.93
CA PRO A 81 -14.26 -1.15 14.51
C PRO A 81 -15.53 -0.95 13.67
N TYR A 82 -16.67 -1.49 14.13
CA TYR A 82 -17.96 -1.26 13.47
C TYR A 82 -18.35 0.22 13.41
N GLU A 83 -18.20 0.96 14.51
CA GLU A 83 -18.52 2.38 14.56
C GLU A 83 -17.67 3.21 13.58
N MET A 84 -16.38 2.91 13.49
CA MET A 84 -15.47 3.56 12.55
C MET A 84 -15.83 3.24 11.11
N GLY A 85 -16.13 1.97 10.80
CA GLY A 85 -16.57 1.55 9.47
C GLY A 85 -17.88 2.21 9.04
N TYR A 86 -18.86 2.27 9.95
CA TYR A 86 -20.14 2.93 9.72
C TYR A 86 -19.97 4.43 9.50
N ALA A 87 -19.17 5.09 10.35
CA ALA A 87 -18.92 6.52 10.23
C ALA A 87 -18.16 6.86 8.93
N HIS A 88 -17.20 6.03 8.52
CA HIS A 88 -16.51 6.14 7.25
C HIS A 88 -17.48 6.04 6.08
N GLY A 89 -18.34 5.01 6.09
CA GLY A 89 -19.35 4.79 5.05
C GLY A 89 -20.40 5.89 4.96
N ILE A 90 -20.75 6.56 6.07
CA ILE A 90 -21.63 7.73 6.06
C ILE A 90 -20.91 8.97 5.51
N LEU A 91 -19.69 9.22 6.00
CA LEU A 91 -18.94 10.42 5.69
C LEU A 91 -18.39 10.43 4.26
N MET A 92 -18.12 9.26 3.69
CA MET A 92 -17.54 9.11 2.35
C MET A 92 -18.43 8.26 1.44
N LYS A 93 -19.75 8.21 1.69
CA LYS A 93 -20.67 7.29 1.02
C LYS A 93 -20.52 7.25 -0.50
N GLU A 94 -20.58 8.41 -1.14
CA GLU A 94 -20.53 8.52 -2.59
C GLU A 94 -19.18 8.03 -3.13
N ASN A 95 -18.08 8.57 -2.60
CA ASN A 95 -16.72 8.24 -3.05
C ASN A 95 -16.34 6.78 -2.74
N ALA A 96 -16.70 6.24 -1.57
CA ALA A 96 -16.44 4.85 -1.22
C ALA A 96 -17.24 3.89 -2.12
N THR A 97 -18.51 4.20 -2.37
CA THR A 97 -19.36 3.41 -3.27
C THR A 97 -18.81 3.41 -4.68
N GLN A 98 -18.41 4.59 -5.19
CA GLN A 98 -17.85 4.72 -6.52
C GLN A 98 -16.50 3.99 -6.62
N PHE A 99 -15.56 4.23 -5.71
CA PHE A 99 -14.26 3.58 -5.70
C PHE A 99 -14.39 2.04 -5.71
N ILE A 100 -15.21 1.47 -4.83
CA ILE A 100 -15.42 0.03 -4.73
C ILE A 100 -16.02 -0.53 -6.04
N ASN A 101 -16.94 0.19 -6.67
CA ASN A 101 -17.51 -0.25 -7.95
C ASN A 101 -16.50 -0.13 -9.10
N ASP A 102 -15.74 0.96 -9.15
CA ASP A 102 -14.75 1.22 -10.20
C ASP A 102 -13.58 0.23 -10.11
N VAL A 103 -13.10 -0.09 -8.89
CA VAL A 103 -12.08 -1.13 -8.67
C VAL A 103 -12.57 -2.48 -9.13
N TRP A 104 -13.83 -2.82 -8.82
CA TRP A 104 -14.41 -4.08 -9.24
C TRP A 104 -14.47 -4.18 -10.77
N GLY A 105 -14.98 -3.15 -11.46
CA GLY A 105 -15.02 -3.12 -12.92
C GLY A 105 -13.64 -3.16 -13.55
N TYR A 106 -12.67 -2.42 -12.99
CA TYR A 106 -11.28 -2.47 -13.42
C TYR A 106 -10.69 -3.89 -13.33
N LEU A 107 -10.97 -4.63 -12.27
CA LEU A 107 -10.51 -6.02 -12.16
C LEU A 107 -11.19 -6.98 -13.14
N GLU A 108 -12.50 -6.82 -13.38
CA GLU A 108 -13.20 -7.57 -14.43
C GLU A 108 -12.49 -7.33 -15.77
N ASP A 109 -12.21 -6.07 -16.13
CA ASP A 109 -11.53 -5.69 -17.37
C ASP A 109 -10.11 -6.29 -17.48
N GLN A 110 -9.36 -6.32 -16.37
CA GLN A 110 -8.01 -6.92 -16.32
C GLN A 110 -8.07 -8.44 -16.55
N VAL A 111 -9.03 -9.14 -15.93
CA VAL A 111 -9.21 -10.58 -16.12
C VAL A 111 -9.70 -10.89 -17.54
N GLU A 112 -10.66 -10.11 -18.08
CA GLU A 112 -11.11 -10.25 -19.47
C GLU A 112 -9.96 -10.08 -20.46
N SER A 113 -9.11 -9.07 -20.24
CA SER A 113 -7.93 -8.80 -21.07
C SER A 113 -6.92 -9.94 -21.02
N ALA A 114 -6.64 -10.49 -19.84
CA ALA A 114 -5.74 -11.64 -19.67
C ALA A 114 -6.26 -12.91 -20.36
N ILE A 115 -7.56 -13.18 -20.26
CA ILE A 115 -8.19 -14.33 -20.94
C ILE A 115 -8.11 -14.16 -22.46
N ASN A 116 -8.41 -12.97 -22.99
CA ASN A 116 -8.31 -12.68 -24.43
C ASN A 116 -6.89 -12.77 -24.99
N GLY A 117 -5.89 -12.37 -24.18
CA GLY A 117 -4.48 -12.49 -24.51
C GLY A 117 -4.00 -13.94 -24.60
N THR A 118 -4.62 -14.83 -23.82
CA THR A 118 -4.24 -16.26 -23.74
C THR A 118 -5.05 -17.15 -24.69
N ILE A 119 -6.36 -16.89 -24.82
CA ILE A 119 -7.29 -17.66 -25.65
C ILE A 119 -8.00 -16.70 -26.60
N HIS A 120 -7.53 -16.68 -27.84
CA HIS A 120 -8.11 -15.83 -28.87
C HIS A 120 -9.49 -16.34 -29.32
N ASN A 121 -10.38 -15.41 -29.71
CA ASN A 121 -11.70 -15.66 -30.33
C ASN A 121 -12.81 -16.19 -29.40
N LEU A 122 -12.75 -15.92 -28.10
CA LEU A 122 -13.90 -16.16 -27.22
C LEU A 122 -14.97 -15.09 -27.44
N GLN A 123 -16.24 -15.49 -27.31
CA GLN A 123 -17.36 -14.55 -27.43
C GLN A 123 -17.37 -13.60 -26.23
N PRO A 124 -17.63 -12.28 -26.41
CA PRO A 124 -17.58 -11.28 -25.33
C PRO A 124 -18.42 -11.64 -24.09
N TRP A 125 -19.63 -12.19 -24.29
CA TRP A 125 -20.49 -12.60 -23.17
C TRP A 125 -19.93 -13.77 -22.36
N PHE A 126 -19.12 -14.65 -22.97
CA PHE A 126 -18.51 -15.79 -22.31
C PHE A 126 -17.25 -15.38 -21.55
N LEU A 127 -16.47 -14.45 -22.11
CA LEU A 127 -15.31 -13.84 -21.45
C LEU A 127 -15.71 -13.16 -20.15
N LYS A 128 -16.73 -12.30 -20.24
CA LYS A 128 -17.29 -11.62 -19.08
C LYS A 128 -17.78 -12.60 -18.02
N LEU A 129 -18.49 -13.66 -18.44
CA LEU A 129 -18.96 -14.68 -17.49
C LEU A 129 -17.81 -15.42 -16.79
N VAL A 130 -16.72 -15.72 -17.49
CA VAL A 130 -15.54 -16.39 -16.91
C VAL A 130 -14.74 -15.44 -16.03
N ALA A 131 -14.64 -14.16 -16.40
CA ALA A 131 -13.99 -13.12 -15.60
C ALA A 131 -14.76 -12.87 -14.29
N ASP A 132 -16.05 -12.55 -14.38
CA ASP A 132 -16.92 -12.28 -13.23
C ASP A 132 -16.95 -13.49 -12.28
N PHE A 133 -17.24 -14.68 -12.81
CA PHE A 133 -17.35 -15.89 -11.99
C PHE A 133 -15.99 -16.37 -11.46
N GLY A 134 -14.94 -16.26 -12.26
CA GLY A 134 -13.58 -16.66 -11.89
C GLY A 134 -12.99 -15.77 -10.80
N LEU A 135 -13.16 -14.45 -10.92
CA LEU A 135 -12.74 -13.46 -9.93
C LEU A 135 -13.49 -13.65 -8.61
N ASP A 136 -14.81 -13.82 -8.68
CA ASP A 136 -15.65 -14.12 -7.52
C ASP A 136 -15.17 -15.34 -6.74
N VAL A 137 -14.94 -16.46 -7.45
CA VAL A 137 -14.49 -17.71 -6.83
C VAL A 137 -13.08 -17.58 -6.28
N ALA A 138 -12.15 -16.94 -7.01
CA ALA A 138 -10.78 -16.74 -6.55
C ALA A 138 -10.72 -15.91 -5.26
N LEU A 139 -11.47 -14.81 -5.19
CA LEU A 139 -11.53 -13.97 -4.00
C LEU A 139 -12.26 -14.65 -2.85
N ASP A 140 -13.34 -15.41 -3.11
CA ASP A 140 -14.03 -16.19 -2.06
C ASP A 140 -13.12 -17.27 -1.47
N LEU A 141 -12.37 -18.01 -2.30
CA LEU A 141 -11.39 -18.99 -1.83
C LEU A 141 -10.26 -18.35 -1.03
N THR A 142 -9.84 -17.14 -1.43
CA THR A 142 -8.82 -16.37 -0.70
C THR A 142 -9.35 -15.93 0.66
N THR A 143 -10.59 -15.44 0.72
CA THR A 143 -11.28 -15.16 2.00
C THR A 143 -11.33 -16.41 2.87
N ASP A 144 -11.78 -17.55 2.35
CA ASP A 144 -11.89 -18.79 3.12
C ASP A 144 -10.52 -19.28 3.64
N ALA A 145 -9.46 -19.13 2.85
CA ALA A 145 -8.10 -19.52 3.22
C ALA A 145 -7.49 -18.63 4.32
N THR A 146 -7.92 -17.36 4.40
CA THR A 146 -7.32 -16.34 5.27
C THR A 146 -8.16 -16.02 6.52
N ARG A 147 -9.46 -16.27 6.46
CA ARG A 147 -10.42 -16.00 7.54
C ARG A 147 -10.06 -16.62 8.89
N PRO A 148 -9.58 -17.88 9.00
CA PRO A 148 -9.20 -18.46 10.29
C PRO A 148 -8.06 -17.73 11.01
N PHE A 149 -7.30 -16.91 10.28
CA PHE A 149 -6.13 -16.19 10.79
C PHE A 149 -6.40 -14.69 10.97
N THR A 150 -7.50 -14.18 10.40
CA THR A 150 -7.82 -12.74 10.36
C THR A 150 -8.60 -12.31 11.60
N GLY A 151 -8.26 -11.15 12.16
CA GLY A 151 -8.95 -10.60 13.32
C GLY A 151 -10.39 -10.14 13.01
N GLU A 152 -11.33 -10.43 13.90
CA GLU A 152 -12.76 -10.12 13.69
C GLU A 152 -13.06 -8.63 13.48
N TYR A 153 -12.24 -7.75 14.07
CA TYR A 153 -12.39 -6.30 13.96
C TYR A 153 -12.30 -5.78 12.51
N PHE A 154 -11.63 -6.49 11.60
CA PHE A 154 -11.66 -6.15 10.17
C PHE A 154 -13.07 -6.33 9.60
N TYR A 155 -13.71 -7.46 9.90
CA TYR A 155 -15.04 -7.77 9.43
C TYR A 155 -16.10 -6.86 10.08
N GLU A 156 -15.94 -6.53 11.36
CA GLU A 156 -16.78 -5.53 12.03
C GLU A 156 -16.75 -4.17 11.32
N GLU A 157 -15.55 -3.68 10.95
CA GLU A 157 -15.41 -2.42 10.20
C GLU A 157 -16.04 -2.51 8.80
N MET A 158 -15.82 -3.62 8.08
CA MET A 158 -16.46 -3.84 6.78
C MET A 158 -17.98 -3.90 6.89
N HIS A 159 -18.53 -4.51 7.94
CA HIS A 159 -19.97 -4.54 8.21
C HIS A 159 -20.52 -3.13 8.45
N GLY A 160 -19.84 -2.32 9.27
CA GLY A 160 -20.22 -0.93 9.47
C GLY A 160 -20.25 -0.16 8.15
N MET A 161 -19.23 -0.32 7.31
CA MET A 161 -19.16 0.32 6.00
C MET A 161 -20.28 -0.15 5.07
N ALA A 162 -20.56 -1.45 5.04
CA ALA A 162 -21.64 -2.04 4.24
C ALA A 162 -23.00 -1.44 4.63
N ASP A 163 -23.30 -1.39 5.92
CA ASP A 163 -24.58 -0.87 6.44
C ASP A 163 -24.77 0.62 6.11
N ALA A 164 -23.71 1.42 6.14
CA ALA A 164 -23.77 2.84 5.85
C ALA A 164 -23.86 3.16 4.34
N THR A 165 -23.10 2.43 3.52
CA THR A 165 -23.03 2.64 2.06
C THR A 165 -24.18 1.98 1.31
N GLY A 166 -24.68 0.84 1.81
CA GLY A 166 -25.61 -0.05 1.10
C GLY A 166 -24.91 -1.01 0.14
N LEU A 167 -23.58 -1.05 0.11
CA LEU A 167 -22.82 -2.06 -0.62
C LEU A 167 -22.98 -3.44 0.03
N SER A 168 -22.84 -4.50 -0.76
CA SER A 168 -22.81 -5.84 -0.17
C SER A 168 -21.51 -6.03 0.63
N PHE A 169 -21.64 -6.55 1.84
CA PHE A 169 -20.49 -6.93 2.67
C PHE A 169 -19.49 -7.79 1.90
N LYS A 170 -20.01 -8.76 1.14
CA LYS A 170 -19.20 -9.67 0.33
C LYS A 170 -18.36 -8.94 -0.72
N LYS A 171 -18.89 -7.88 -1.35
CA LYS A 171 -18.12 -7.08 -2.31
C LYS A 171 -16.99 -6.31 -1.63
N ILE A 172 -17.28 -5.73 -0.46
CA ILE A 172 -16.25 -5.04 0.35
C ILE A 172 -15.16 -6.04 0.76
N GLU A 173 -15.53 -7.21 1.27
CA GLU A 173 -14.59 -8.26 1.68
C GLU A 173 -13.68 -8.71 0.52
N ARG A 174 -14.28 -9.00 -0.64
CA ARG A 174 -13.55 -9.41 -1.85
C ARG A 174 -12.54 -8.36 -2.31
N ILE A 175 -12.91 -7.08 -2.30
CA ILE A 175 -12.00 -5.99 -2.70
C ILE A 175 -10.78 -5.94 -1.79
N HIS A 176 -10.92 -6.24 -0.50
CA HIS A 176 -9.78 -6.24 0.41
C HIS A 176 -8.86 -7.46 0.24
N MET A 177 -9.29 -8.50 -0.47
CA MET A 177 -8.45 -9.65 -0.82
C MET A 177 -7.63 -9.45 -2.10
N ILE A 178 -7.84 -8.36 -2.84
CA ILE A 178 -7.15 -8.10 -4.11
C ILE A 178 -5.63 -8.13 -3.93
N GLY A 179 -5.10 -7.54 -2.85
CA GLY A 179 -3.67 -7.54 -2.59
C GLY A 179 -3.05 -8.95 -2.53
N GLU A 180 -3.77 -9.95 -2.01
CA GLU A 180 -3.26 -11.33 -1.96
C GLU A 180 -3.15 -11.98 -3.35
N LEU A 181 -3.88 -11.46 -4.34
CA LEU A 181 -3.83 -11.89 -5.73
C LEU A 181 -2.87 -11.05 -6.56
N THR A 182 -2.74 -9.76 -6.23
CA THR A 182 -2.01 -8.79 -7.04
C THR A 182 -0.93 -8.11 -6.19
N LYS A 183 0.34 -8.29 -6.54
CA LYS A 183 1.48 -7.64 -5.88
C LYS A 183 2.06 -6.53 -6.75
N GLY A 184 2.54 -5.45 -6.14
CA GLY A 184 2.90 -4.22 -6.84
C GLY A 184 4.39 -3.93 -6.81
N ALA A 185 4.89 -3.29 -7.86
CA ALA A 185 6.27 -2.83 -7.91
C ALA A 185 6.37 -1.63 -6.99
N CYS A 186 7.42 -1.56 -6.19
CA CYS A 186 7.51 -0.53 -5.18
C CYS A 186 8.96 -0.24 -4.87
N SER A 187 9.28 0.98 -4.44
CA SER A 187 10.57 1.25 -3.79
C SER A 187 10.39 1.67 -2.36
N MET A 188 11.40 1.39 -1.53
CA MET A 188 11.45 1.86 -0.17
C MET A 188 12.88 2.12 0.27
N TYR A 189 13.02 2.99 1.28
CA TYR A 189 14.23 3.02 2.10
C TYR A 189 13.87 3.39 3.53
N GLY A 190 14.77 3.04 4.46
CA GLY A 190 14.89 3.67 5.76
C GLY A 190 16.30 4.21 5.93
N ALA A 191 16.41 5.46 6.36
CA ALA A 191 17.69 6.15 6.59
C ALA A 191 17.69 6.76 8.00
N TRP A 192 18.77 6.56 8.74
CA TRP A 192 18.93 7.10 10.09
C TRP A 192 20.37 7.56 10.31
N GLY A 193 20.72 7.92 11.54
CA GLY A 193 22.11 8.14 11.95
C GLY A 193 22.87 9.07 11.01
N ASN A 194 24.06 8.66 10.58
CA ASN A 194 24.94 9.45 9.73
C ASN A 194 24.44 9.57 8.29
N ALA A 195 23.38 8.88 7.87
CA ALA A 195 22.81 9.08 6.54
C ALA A 195 21.99 10.39 6.45
N THR A 196 21.42 10.83 7.58
CA THR A 196 20.50 11.98 7.62
C THR A 196 21.23 13.29 7.97
N ARG A 197 20.76 14.44 7.44
CA ARG A 197 21.37 15.76 7.69
C ARG A 197 21.51 16.08 9.18
N SER A 198 20.44 15.88 9.93
CA SER A 198 20.45 15.95 11.38
C SER A 198 20.47 14.52 11.86
N THR A 199 21.63 14.04 12.32
CA THR A 199 21.93 12.65 12.70
C THR A 199 20.99 11.99 13.75
N ASN A 200 19.95 12.72 14.17
CA ASN A 200 18.88 12.32 15.06
C ASN A 200 17.57 11.96 14.37
N LYS A 201 17.51 11.96 13.02
CA LYS A 201 16.27 11.64 12.28
C LYS A 201 16.23 10.18 11.86
N THR A 202 15.01 9.68 11.74
CA THR A 202 14.69 8.47 10.99
C THR A 202 13.72 8.82 9.89
N LEU A 203 14.21 8.70 8.67
CA LEU A 203 13.45 8.95 7.46
C LEU A 203 13.08 7.61 6.83
N GLN A 204 11.88 7.53 6.30
CA GLN A 204 11.41 6.34 5.60
C GLN A 204 10.67 6.73 4.33
N LEU A 205 10.83 5.94 3.27
CA LEU A 205 10.12 6.06 2.01
C LEU A 205 9.26 4.84 1.77
N ARG A 206 8.07 5.06 1.24
CA ARG A 206 7.27 4.08 0.53
C ARG A 206 6.82 4.70 -0.80
N ALA A 207 7.20 4.08 -1.91
CA ALA A 207 6.83 4.51 -3.25
C ALA A 207 6.14 3.35 -3.98
N LEU A 208 4.85 3.49 -4.33
CA LEU A 208 4.04 2.48 -5.01
C LEU A 208 4.03 2.74 -6.51
N ASP A 209 4.59 1.79 -7.24
CA ASP A 209 4.58 1.72 -8.69
C ASP A 209 3.52 0.71 -9.15
N TRP A 210 2.39 1.22 -9.61
CA TRP A 210 1.25 0.41 -10.03
C TRP A 210 0.56 1.08 -11.22
N ASP A 211 -0.34 0.36 -11.87
CA ASP A 211 -1.19 0.92 -12.92
C ASP A 211 -1.88 2.24 -12.49
N ILE A 212 -1.49 3.31 -13.19
CA ILE A 212 -2.04 4.65 -13.04
C ILE A 212 -3.26 4.89 -13.91
N ASP A 213 -3.65 3.96 -14.79
CA ASP A 213 -4.89 4.02 -15.56
C ASP A 213 -6.08 3.44 -14.77
N GLY A 214 -5.81 2.75 -13.66
CA GLY A 214 -6.82 2.29 -12.72
C GLY A 214 -7.48 3.40 -11.89
N PRO A 215 -8.58 3.07 -11.18
CA PRO A 215 -9.42 4.06 -10.50
C PRO A 215 -8.76 4.68 -9.26
N PHE A 216 -7.71 4.06 -8.72
CA PHE A 216 -7.03 4.44 -7.49
C PHE A 216 -6.61 5.91 -7.43
N ARG A 217 -6.12 6.48 -8.55
CA ARG A 217 -5.68 7.89 -8.60
C ARG A 217 -6.79 8.89 -8.26
N ASN A 218 -8.05 8.53 -8.46
CA ASN A 218 -9.20 9.42 -8.27
C ASN A 218 -9.69 9.50 -6.82
N PHE A 219 -9.31 8.54 -5.97
CA PHE A 219 -9.85 8.43 -4.61
C PHE A 219 -8.80 8.47 -3.49
N PRO A 220 -7.70 9.25 -3.57
CA PRO A 220 -6.67 9.23 -2.54
C PRO A 220 -7.22 9.81 -1.23
N GLN A 221 -6.96 9.12 -0.14
CA GLN A 221 -7.43 9.45 1.19
C GLN A 221 -6.40 9.04 2.24
N ILE A 222 -6.26 9.86 3.27
CA ILE A 222 -5.59 9.52 4.52
C ILE A 222 -6.69 9.26 5.56
N THR A 223 -6.80 8.02 6.02
CA THR A 223 -7.75 7.63 7.07
C THR A 223 -7.02 7.53 8.40
N VAL A 224 -7.36 8.41 9.35
CA VAL A 224 -6.81 8.46 10.69
C VAL A 224 -7.78 7.80 11.66
N TYR A 225 -7.38 6.69 12.24
CA TYR A 225 -8.16 5.92 13.19
C TYR A 225 -7.87 6.37 14.60
N HIS A 226 -8.92 6.55 15.39
CA HIS A 226 -8.90 6.90 16.82
C HIS A 226 -9.71 5.87 17.60
N PRO A 227 -9.10 4.72 17.94
CA PRO A 227 -9.80 3.65 18.63
C PRO A 227 -10.34 4.12 19.99
N VAL A 228 -11.54 3.63 20.37
CA VAL A 228 -12.22 4.04 21.62
C VAL A 228 -11.41 3.74 22.89
N ASN A 229 -10.53 2.75 22.85
CA ASN A 229 -9.62 2.41 23.93
C ASN A 229 -8.46 1.55 23.40
N THR A 230 -7.50 1.22 24.27
CA THR A 230 -6.29 0.47 23.93
C THR A 230 -6.53 -0.98 23.51
N THR A 231 -7.71 -1.57 23.78
CA THR A 231 -8.06 -2.91 23.28
C THR A 231 -8.12 -2.94 21.76
N TYR A 232 -8.54 -1.83 21.15
CA TYR A 232 -8.62 -1.68 19.69
C TYR A 232 -7.38 -1.00 19.09
N GLY A 233 -6.30 -0.86 19.87
CA GLY A 233 -5.03 -0.27 19.43
C GLY A 233 -4.86 1.20 19.81
N HIS A 234 -3.91 1.86 19.16
CA HIS A 234 -3.65 3.30 19.29
C HIS A 234 -3.96 4.03 17.98
N ALA A 235 -3.88 5.37 18.02
CA ALA A 235 -4.13 6.17 16.83
C ALA A 235 -3.10 5.86 15.73
N PHE A 236 -3.59 5.65 14.50
CA PHE A 236 -2.78 5.38 13.33
C PHE A 236 -3.40 5.96 12.06
N ALA A 237 -2.59 6.16 11.03
CA ALA A 237 -3.02 6.66 9.73
C ALA A 237 -2.76 5.61 8.65
N ASN A 238 -3.83 5.23 7.95
CA ASN A 238 -3.78 4.49 6.71
C ASN A 238 -3.73 5.49 5.55
N ILE A 239 -2.70 5.40 4.72
CA ILE A 239 -2.49 6.31 3.60
C ILE A 239 -2.78 5.50 2.34
N GLY A 240 -3.91 5.76 1.70
CA GLY A 240 -4.37 4.94 0.58
C GLY A 240 -5.58 5.56 -0.07
N TRP A 241 -6.70 4.83 -0.04
CA TRP A 241 -7.89 5.19 -0.82
C TRP A 241 -9.16 5.19 0.02
N THR A 242 -10.15 5.93 -0.46
CA THR A 242 -11.46 6.03 0.18
C THR A 242 -12.08 4.62 0.30
N GLY A 243 -12.54 4.24 1.50
CA GLY A 243 -13.14 2.92 1.73
C GLY A 243 -12.15 1.74 1.83
N TRP A 244 -10.85 1.95 1.64
CA TRP A 244 -9.83 0.92 1.81
C TRP A 244 -9.37 0.83 3.28
N ILE A 245 -9.52 -0.34 3.89
CA ILE A 245 -9.26 -0.57 5.32
C ILE A 245 -7.96 -1.33 5.60
N GLY A 246 -7.40 -2.04 4.61
CA GLY A 246 -6.07 -2.66 4.73
C GLY A 246 -4.97 -1.61 4.64
N SER A 247 -3.73 -1.92 5.04
CA SER A 247 -2.63 -0.95 4.96
C SER A 247 -1.46 -1.48 4.15
N ILE A 248 -0.96 -0.64 3.24
CA ILE A 248 0.31 -0.84 2.51
C ILE A 248 1.25 0.37 2.68
N THR A 249 0.68 1.50 3.11
CA THR A 249 1.36 2.75 3.40
C THR A 249 0.70 3.33 4.63
N GLY A 250 1.48 3.76 5.62
CA GLY A 250 0.92 4.33 6.83
C GLY A 250 1.94 4.54 7.93
N MET A 251 1.52 5.27 8.95
CA MET A 251 2.30 5.56 10.14
C MET A 251 1.40 5.66 11.37
N ASN A 252 1.96 5.56 12.56
CA ASN A 252 1.18 5.60 13.80
C ASN A 252 1.67 6.63 14.82
N SER A 253 0.85 6.83 15.86
CA SER A 253 1.14 7.72 16.98
C SER A 253 2.34 7.31 17.85
N LYS A 254 2.97 6.16 17.55
CA LYS A 254 4.18 5.64 18.20
C LYS A 254 5.44 5.88 17.38
N GLN A 255 5.36 6.74 16.36
CA GLN A 255 6.47 7.08 15.46
C GLN A 255 6.97 5.89 14.64
N MET A 256 6.08 4.94 14.34
CA MET A 256 6.37 3.83 13.43
C MET A 256 5.71 4.05 12.08
N ALA A 257 6.31 3.49 11.03
CA ALA A 257 5.73 3.46 9.71
C ALA A 257 6.07 2.16 8.99
N ILE A 258 5.25 1.84 7.98
CA ILE A 258 5.39 0.66 7.15
C ILE A 258 5.72 1.02 5.70
N SER A 259 6.44 0.11 5.05
CA SER A 259 6.65 0.08 3.62
C SER A 259 6.45 -1.35 3.13
N GLU A 260 6.06 -1.51 1.87
CA GLU A 260 5.82 -2.81 1.25
C GLU A 260 6.28 -2.77 -0.21
N ILE A 261 6.84 -3.89 -0.65
CA ILE A 261 7.24 -4.18 -2.02
C ILE A 261 6.80 -5.60 -2.34
N GLY A 262 6.09 -5.77 -3.45
CA GLY A 262 5.76 -7.07 -4.00
C GLY A 262 7.01 -7.80 -4.48
N VAL A 263 7.06 -9.12 -4.31
CA VAL A 263 8.10 -9.94 -4.96
C VAL A 263 7.46 -10.80 -6.03
N ALA A 264 7.77 -10.48 -7.30
CA ALA A 264 7.32 -11.25 -8.46
C ALA A 264 8.25 -12.43 -8.76
N PHE A 265 9.56 -12.24 -8.58
CA PHE A 265 10.56 -13.29 -8.79
C PHE A 265 11.31 -13.63 -7.50
N PRO A 266 10.68 -14.38 -6.57
CA PRO A 266 11.38 -14.86 -5.40
C PRO A 266 12.49 -15.83 -5.83
N ASP A 267 13.68 -15.65 -5.27
CA ASP A 267 14.72 -16.68 -5.37
C ASP A 267 14.50 -17.77 -4.32
N SER A 268 15.38 -18.78 -4.28
CA SER A 268 15.26 -19.89 -3.33
C SER A 268 15.31 -19.49 -1.86
N THR A 269 15.71 -18.26 -1.53
CA THR A 269 15.80 -17.76 -0.16
C THR A 269 14.43 -17.39 0.45
N PHE A 270 13.38 -17.26 -0.36
CA PHE A 270 11.99 -17.03 0.12
C PHE A 270 11.31 -18.31 0.61
N GLY A 271 11.89 -19.49 0.36
CA GLY A 271 11.40 -20.76 0.89
C GLY A 271 10.12 -21.23 0.19
N LYS A 272 9.18 -21.78 0.97
CA LYS A 272 7.90 -22.31 0.49
C LYS A 272 6.82 -21.23 0.51
N GLU A 273 6.02 -21.21 -0.54
CA GLU A 273 4.82 -20.37 -0.63
C GLU A 273 3.61 -20.98 0.10
N SER A 274 2.72 -20.10 0.55
CA SER A 274 1.36 -20.41 1.01
C SER A 274 0.45 -19.20 0.78
N ARG A 275 -0.85 -19.46 0.66
CA ARG A 275 -1.90 -18.42 0.71
C ARG A 275 -2.82 -18.59 1.93
N PHE A 276 -2.50 -19.54 2.82
CA PHE A 276 -3.21 -19.77 4.08
C PHE A 276 -2.49 -19.01 5.20
N GLY A 277 -3.04 -17.87 5.60
CA GLY A 277 -2.45 -17.00 6.61
C GLY A 277 -3.22 -15.69 6.75
N ILE A 278 -2.65 -14.76 7.50
CA ILE A 278 -3.17 -13.41 7.61
C ILE A 278 -2.82 -12.66 6.32
N PRO A 279 -3.78 -11.98 5.66
CA PRO A 279 -3.48 -11.13 4.52
C PRO A 279 -2.40 -10.10 4.88
N PHE A 280 -1.42 -9.88 4.00
CA PHE A 280 -0.27 -9.05 4.35
C PHE A 280 -0.69 -7.59 4.64
N THR A 281 -1.71 -7.08 3.95
CA THR A 281 -2.27 -5.75 4.18
C THR A 281 -2.87 -5.61 5.59
N TYR A 282 -3.28 -6.72 6.20
CA TYR A 282 -3.80 -6.79 7.56
C TYR A 282 -2.67 -6.91 8.58
N ILE A 283 -1.62 -7.69 8.30
CA ILE A 283 -0.40 -7.69 9.15
C ILE A 283 0.20 -6.29 9.22
N LEU A 284 0.30 -5.61 8.08
CA LEU A 284 0.83 -4.26 7.99
C LEU A 284 -0.04 -3.25 8.74
N ARG A 285 -1.37 -3.37 8.63
CA ARG A 285 -2.28 -2.54 9.44
C ARG A 285 -2.14 -2.85 10.93
N ASP A 286 -1.99 -4.11 11.31
CA ASP A 286 -1.82 -4.51 12.71
C ASP A 286 -0.56 -3.91 13.34
N ILE A 287 0.53 -3.83 12.58
CA ILE A 287 1.75 -3.12 13.02
C ILE A 287 1.41 -1.67 13.34
N LEU A 288 0.69 -0.99 12.44
CA LEU A 288 0.30 0.40 12.66
C LEU A 288 -0.66 0.56 13.83
N GLN A 289 -1.64 -0.34 13.96
CA GLN A 289 -2.74 -0.24 14.91
C GLN A 289 -2.34 -0.67 16.33
N PHE A 290 -1.53 -1.71 16.49
CA PHE A 290 -1.26 -2.33 17.79
C PHE A 290 0.19 -2.24 18.25
N ASP A 291 1.18 -2.22 17.34
CA ASP A 291 2.58 -2.28 17.73
C ASP A 291 3.15 -0.91 18.08
N SER A 292 3.84 -0.85 19.22
CA SER A 292 4.37 0.39 19.79
C SER A 292 5.90 0.49 19.78
N SER A 293 6.57 -0.49 19.16
CA SER A 293 8.01 -0.49 18.94
C SER A 293 8.38 -1.40 17.79
N LEU A 294 9.54 -1.17 17.19
CA LEU A 294 10.11 -2.05 16.17
C LEU A 294 10.18 -3.51 16.64
N THR A 295 10.59 -3.76 17.87
CA THR A 295 10.65 -5.12 18.45
C THR A 295 9.29 -5.82 18.46
N ALA A 296 8.22 -5.10 18.81
CA ALA A 296 6.87 -5.66 18.78
C ALA A 296 6.44 -6.03 17.35
N ALA A 297 6.74 -5.17 16.38
CA ALA A 297 6.47 -5.44 14.97
C ALA A 297 7.23 -6.65 14.42
N LEU A 298 8.53 -6.76 14.73
CA LEU A 298 9.32 -7.93 14.32
C LEU A 298 8.79 -9.22 14.96
N HIS A 299 8.37 -9.15 16.23
CA HIS A 299 7.75 -10.29 16.91
C HIS A 299 6.44 -10.70 16.22
N ARG A 300 5.53 -9.74 15.96
CA ARG A 300 4.28 -10.00 15.22
C ARG A 300 4.54 -10.68 13.89
N ILE A 301 5.45 -10.13 13.09
CA ILE A 301 5.81 -10.69 11.80
C ILE A 301 6.31 -12.12 12.00
N THR A 302 7.25 -12.35 12.93
CA THR A 302 7.86 -13.67 13.17
C THR A 302 6.83 -14.74 13.53
N THR A 303 5.86 -14.40 14.37
CA THR A 303 4.87 -15.36 14.89
C THR A 303 3.62 -15.52 14.03
N ALA A 304 3.41 -14.64 13.04
CA ALA A 304 2.24 -14.69 12.17
C ALA A 304 2.28 -15.89 11.21
N ASN A 305 1.10 -16.43 10.89
CA ASN A 305 0.88 -17.24 9.70
C ASN A 305 0.90 -16.31 8.49
N ARG A 306 2.06 -16.17 7.85
CA ARG A 306 2.28 -15.28 6.71
C ARG A 306 1.81 -15.92 5.40
N THR A 307 1.61 -15.10 4.37
CA THR A 307 1.15 -15.55 3.04
C THR A 307 2.24 -15.40 1.97
N CYS A 308 2.11 -14.43 1.08
CA CYS A 308 2.88 -14.32 -0.13
C CYS A 308 4.28 -13.71 0.07
N ASP A 309 5.14 -13.80 -0.96
CA ASP A 309 6.50 -13.24 -0.95
C ASP A 309 6.49 -11.73 -1.12
N LEU A 310 7.13 -11.02 -0.19
CA LEU A 310 7.18 -9.57 -0.12
C LEU A 310 8.53 -9.12 0.44
N ILE A 311 8.84 -7.84 0.25
CA ILE A 311 9.82 -7.12 1.04
C ILE A 311 9.07 -6.06 1.84
N LEU A 312 9.15 -6.13 3.16
CA LEU A 312 8.51 -5.17 4.04
C LEU A 312 9.56 -4.25 4.67
N GLY A 313 9.12 -3.06 5.08
CA GLY A 313 9.92 -2.10 5.80
C GLY A 313 9.20 -1.65 7.06
N VAL A 314 9.88 -1.66 8.20
CA VAL A 314 9.36 -1.08 9.44
C VAL A 314 10.37 -0.13 10.02
N GLY A 315 10.00 1.14 10.12
CA GLY A 315 10.77 2.18 10.80
C GLY A 315 10.22 2.48 12.19
N ASP A 316 11.11 2.93 13.07
CA ASP A 316 10.80 3.37 14.42
C ASP A 316 11.64 4.61 14.75
N GLY A 317 10.99 5.77 14.81
CA GLY A 317 11.61 7.06 15.08
C GLY A 317 12.15 7.20 16.51
N ASN A 318 11.61 6.44 17.48
CA ASN A 318 12.12 6.42 18.86
C ASN A 318 13.41 5.61 18.95
N MET A 319 13.44 4.44 18.30
CA MET A 319 14.63 3.58 18.25
C MET A 319 15.72 4.12 17.32
N LYS A 320 15.36 5.09 16.47
CA LYS A 320 16.19 5.62 15.39
C LYS A 320 16.66 4.53 14.43
N ALA A 321 15.73 3.65 14.03
CA ALA A 321 16.07 2.45 13.28
C ALA A 321 15.02 2.13 12.23
N PHE A 322 15.45 1.40 11.22
CA PHE A 322 14.57 0.77 10.23
C PHE A 322 15.03 -0.68 10.01
N ARG A 323 14.07 -1.56 9.68
CA ARG A 323 14.35 -2.93 9.25
C ARG A 323 13.74 -3.20 7.90
N GLY A 324 14.57 -3.61 6.95
CA GLY A 324 14.12 -4.32 5.76
C GLY A 324 13.78 -5.74 6.14
N ILE A 325 12.75 -6.32 5.53
CA ILE A 325 12.22 -7.62 5.93
C ILE A 325 11.96 -8.43 4.68
N GLN A 326 12.72 -9.49 4.50
CA GLN A 326 12.34 -10.52 3.55
C GLN A 326 11.23 -11.35 4.18
N TYR A 327 10.08 -11.36 3.52
CA TYR A 327 8.83 -11.88 4.06
C TYR A 327 8.25 -12.92 3.10
N SER A 328 7.90 -14.08 3.63
CA SER A 328 7.09 -15.09 2.95
C SER A 328 6.32 -15.93 3.96
N ALA A 329 5.51 -16.87 3.48
CA ALA A 329 4.85 -17.88 4.32
C ALA A 329 5.79 -18.66 5.23
N SER A 330 7.05 -18.86 4.81
CA SER A 330 7.99 -19.73 5.54
C SER A 330 9.27 -19.03 6.00
N VAL A 331 9.52 -17.80 5.54
CA VAL A 331 10.73 -17.03 5.85
C VAL A 331 10.34 -15.65 6.39
N ALA A 332 11.08 -15.22 7.41
CA ALA A 332 11.07 -13.85 7.92
C ALA A 332 12.51 -13.50 8.34
N ASN A 333 13.26 -12.88 7.44
CA ASN A 333 14.62 -12.40 7.72
C ASN A 333 14.58 -10.89 7.88
N PHE A 334 15.31 -10.37 8.86
CA PHE A 334 15.31 -8.96 9.22
C PHE A 334 16.69 -8.36 8.96
N TYR A 335 16.73 -7.29 8.17
CA TYR A 335 17.94 -6.66 7.67
C TYR A 335 18.12 -5.25 8.23
N THR A 336 19.37 -4.97 8.56
CA THR A 336 19.96 -3.67 8.92
C THR A 336 20.84 -3.18 7.77
N ASP A 337 21.44 -1.99 7.92
CA ASP A 337 22.42 -1.47 6.97
C ASP A 337 23.67 -2.38 6.84
N THR A 338 24.05 -3.07 7.92
CA THR A 338 25.26 -3.91 7.96
C THR A 338 25.10 -5.29 7.32
N ASP A 339 23.87 -5.80 7.26
CA ASP A 339 23.53 -7.13 6.73
C ASP A 339 22.45 -7.08 5.64
N ASN A 340 22.18 -5.89 5.06
CA ASN A 340 21.23 -5.74 3.96
C ASN A 340 21.52 -6.72 2.82
N MET A 341 20.45 -7.31 2.29
CA MET A 341 20.46 -8.30 1.22
C MET A 341 19.42 -7.92 0.15
N PRO A 342 19.64 -8.30 -1.13
CA PRO A 342 20.82 -8.98 -1.67
C PRO A 342 22.07 -8.08 -1.64
N VAL A 343 23.27 -8.63 -1.82
CA VAL A 343 24.49 -7.81 -1.97
C VAL A 343 25.03 -7.99 -3.38
N ALA A 344 25.12 -6.88 -4.10
CA ALA A 344 25.65 -6.83 -5.46
C ALA A 344 26.15 -5.43 -5.79
N ASP A 345 26.86 -5.26 -6.91
CA ASP A 345 27.33 -3.93 -7.35
C ASP A 345 26.19 -2.92 -7.57
N TRP A 346 25.01 -3.41 -7.95
CA TRP A 346 23.78 -2.62 -8.14
C TRP A 346 22.97 -2.44 -6.84
N HIS A 347 23.36 -3.11 -5.75
CA HIS A 347 22.76 -2.99 -4.43
C HIS A 347 23.83 -3.06 -3.33
N PRO A 348 24.75 -2.08 -3.28
CA PRO A 348 25.74 -2.02 -2.22
C PRO A 348 25.08 -1.67 -0.88
N ARG A 349 25.68 -2.16 0.21
CA ARG A 349 25.32 -1.69 1.55
C ARG A 349 25.75 -0.24 1.73
N ILE A 350 24.89 0.56 2.33
CA ILE A 350 25.12 1.98 2.60
C ILE A 350 24.95 2.16 4.10
N GLN A 351 25.95 2.73 4.78
CA GLN A 351 25.91 2.92 6.22
C GLN A 351 24.65 3.69 6.66
N ASP A 352 23.97 3.21 7.69
CA ASP A 352 22.73 3.77 8.23
C ASP A 352 21.58 3.87 7.21
N VAL A 353 21.58 3.05 6.16
CA VAL A 353 20.50 2.96 5.15
C VAL A 353 20.19 1.50 4.80
N VAL A 354 18.90 1.18 4.76
CA VAL A 354 18.36 -0.02 4.11
C VAL A 354 17.40 0.43 3.03
N TYR A 355 17.48 -0.17 1.85
CA TYR A 355 16.67 0.22 0.69
C TYR A 355 16.43 -0.95 -0.23
N TYR A 356 15.42 -0.80 -1.09
CA TYR A 356 15.00 -1.76 -2.12
C TYR A 356 14.27 -0.99 -3.22
N GLY A 357 14.50 -1.35 -4.50
CA GLY A 357 13.82 -0.73 -5.64
C GLY A 357 13.07 -1.75 -6.49
N MET A 358 11.78 -1.53 -6.68
CA MET A 358 10.78 -2.32 -7.45
C MET A 358 10.52 -3.76 -7.01
N ASP A 359 11.55 -4.59 -6.90
CA ASP A 359 11.47 -6.04 -6.60
C ASP A 359 12.76 -6.48 -5.87
N TRP A 360 12.80 -7.72 -5.36
CA TRP A 360 13.98 -8.34 -4.74
C TRP A 360 15.20 -8.34 -5.66
N LEU A 361 14.97 -8.54 -6.95
CA LEU A 361 16.00 -8.55 -7.99
C LEU A 361 15.65 -7.57 -9.12
N CYS A 362 15.90 -6.28 -8.88
CA CYS A 362 15.72 -5.25 -9.89
C CYS A 362 16.93 -4.31 -10.02
N PRO A 363 18.01 -4.76 -10.70
CA PRO A 363 19.25 -3.99 -10.81
C PRO A 363 19.05 -2.58 -11.39
N GLY A 364 18.17 -2.43 -12.39
CA GLY A 364 17.97 -1.15 -13.08
C GLY A 364 17.51 -0.02 -12.17
N TYR A 365 16.50 -0.27 -11.33
CA TYR A 365 16.00 0.71 -10.37
C TYR A 365 16.85 0.76 -9.10
N SER A 366 17.27 -0.40 -8.58
CA SER A 366 18.08 -0.47 -7.36
C SER A 366 19.41 0.25 -7.50
N GLN A 367 20.05 0.19 -8.68
CA GLN A 367 21.31 0.90 -8.94
C GLN A 367 21.13 2.42 -8.92
N VAL A 368 20.03 2.94 -9.49
CA VAL A 368 19.76 4.39 -9.49
C VAL A 368 19.38 4.86 -8.09
N LEU A 369 18.55 4.08 -7.37
CA LEU A 369 18.19 4.36 -5.98
C LEU A 369 19.44 4.39 -5.08
N ALA A 370 20.32 3.39 -5.20
CA ALA A 370 21.59 3.34 -4.49
C ALA A 370 22.46 4.58 -4.78
N ALA A 371 22.59 4.95 -6.05
CA ALA A 371 23.37 6.11 -6.46
C ALA A 371 22.83 7.43 -5.87
N GLN A 372 21.50 7.62 -5.85
CA GLN A 372 20.89 8.80 -5.22
C GLN A 372 21.08 8.79 -3.69
N LEU A 373 20.88 7.64 -3.03
CA LEU A 373 21.09 7.51 -1.59
C LEU A 373 22.56 7.76 -1.19
N GLN A 374 23.52 7.26 -1.96
CA GLN A 374 24.95 7.52 -1.74
C GLN A 374 25.30 8.99 -1.98
N LYS A 375 24.79 9.60 -3.06
CA LYS A 375 25.00 11.03 -3.37
C LYS A 375 24.53 11.93 -2.23
N HIS A 376 23.43 11.58 -1.57
CA HIS A 376 22.84 12.37 -0.49
C HIS A 376 23.18 11.88 0.91
N HIS A 377 24.01 10.84 1.06
CA HIS A 377 24.42 10.33 2.38
C HIS A 377 25.08 11.43 3.22
N GLY A 378 24.78 11.48 4.52
CA GLY A 378 25.13 12.61 5.40
C GLY A 378 24.20 13.81 5.28
N ASN A 379 23.27 13.80 4.33
CA ASN A 379 22.44 14.95 4.00
C ASN A 379 21.02 14.57 3.54
N ILE A 380 20.56 13.33 3.78
CA ILE A 380 19.21 12.91 3.40
C ILE A 380 18.19 13.69 4.24
N THR A 381 17.18 14.22 3.57
CA THR A 381 16.07 15.02 4.12
C THR A 381 14.79 14.71 3.34
N PRO A 382 13.58 14.96 3.89
CA PRO A 382 12.37 14.82 3.10
C PRO A 382 12.39 15.64 1.79
N GLN A 383 13.01 16.83 1.81
CA GLN A 383 13.10 17.70 0.63
C GLN A 383 13.88 17.04 -0.52
N ASN A 384 15.14 16.65 -0.30
CA ASN A 384 15.92 16.01 -1.38
C ASN A 384 15.46 14.58 -1.67
N THR A 385 14.73 13.92 -0.76
CA THR A 385 14.02 12.70 -1.11
C THR A 385 13.00 12.94 -2.21
N ILE A 386 12.17 13.98 -2.08
CA ILE A 386 11.15 14.35 -3.06
C ILE A 386 11.79 14.89 -4.34
N GLU A 387 12.69 15.87 -4.19
CA GLU A 387 13.26 16.59 -5.32
C GLU A 387 14.19 15.72 -6.15
N GLU A 388 15.04 14.90 -5.52
CA GLU A 388 16.13 14.22 -6.21
C GLU A 388 16.03 12.69 -6.12
N ILE A 389 15.78 12.10 -4.95
CA ILE A 389 15.84 10.64 -4.81
C ILE A 389 14.68 9.98 -5.58
N THR A 390 13.43 10.33 -5.28
CA THR A 390 12.26 9.68 -5.90
C THR A 390 12.05 10.13 -7.34
N ALA A 391 12.27 11.40 -7.64
CA ALA A 391 12.10 11.95 -8.99
C ALA A 391 13.14 11.40 -9.99
N ILE A 392 14.41 11.27 -9.58
CA ILE A 392 15.46 10.70 -10.46
C ILE A 392 15.34 9.18 -10.53
N THR A 393 14.96 8.51 -9.45
CA THR A 393 14.67 7.06 -9.47
C THR A 393 13.36 6.76 -10.19
N GLN A 394 12.51 7.75 -10.47
CA GLN A 394 11.20 7.61 -11.10
C GLN A 394 10.36 6.48 -10.48
N THR A 395 10.27 6.49 -9.15
CA THR A 395 9.51 5.49 -8.36
C THR A 395 8.39 6.15 -7.57
N GLY A 396 7.28 5.43 -7.43
CA GLY A 396 6.04 5.90 -6.86
C GLY A 396 5.21 6.62 -7.91
N ASP A 397 4.85 5.95 -9.01
CA ASP A 397 4.02 6.54 -10.05
C ASP A 397 2.56 6.75 -9.61
N LEU A 398 1.97 5.82 -8.86
CA LEU A 398 0.59 5.88 -8.39
C LEU A 398 0.48 6.62 -7.06
N HIS A 399 1.36 6.29 -6.11
CA HIS A 399 1.25 6.75 -4.73
C HIS A 399 2.60 6.77 -4.03
N LEU A 400 2.90 7.84 -3.27
CA LEU A 400 4.20 7.98 -2.61
C LEU A 400 4.06 8.65 -1.24
N ALA A 401 4.72 8.09 -0.23
CA ALA A 401 4.83 8.66 1.10
C ALA A 401 6.30 8.73 1.57
N VAL A 402 6.70 9.92 2.04
CA VAL A 402 7.97 10.15 2.74
C VAL A 402 7.66 10.52 4.18
N TYR A 403 8.30 9.85 5.13
CA TYR A 403 8.10 10.06 6.54
C TYR A 403 9.35 10.68 7.18
N ASP A 404 9.17 11.71 8.00
CA ASP A 404 10.09 12.02 9.10
C ASP A 404 9.46 11.45 10.38
N LEU A 405 9.90 10.27 10.79
CA LEU A 405 9.28 9.56 11.92
C LEU A 405 9.57 10.25 13.25
N THR A 406 10.78 10.79 13.39
CA THR A 406 11.23 11.49 14.60
C THR A 406 10.38 12.73 14.87
N ASP A 407 10.08 13.51 13.83
CA ASP A 407 9.19 14.67 13.98
C ASP A 407 7.72 14.34 13.77
N THR A 408 7.42 13.13 13.28
CA THR A 408 6.07 12.65 12.98
C THR A 408 5.42 13.51 11.89
N ILE A 409 6.14 13.70 10.79
CA ILE A 409 5.71 14.45 9.61
C ILE A 409 5.53 13.48 8.45
N LEU A 410 4.42 13.63 7.74
CA LEU A 410 4.12 12.93 6.50
C LEU A 410 4.26 13.88 5.31
N TYR A 411 4.88 13.44 4.23
CA TYR A 411 4.81 14.05 2.91
C TYR A 411 4.20 13.02 1.97
N VAL A 412 3.17 13.40 1.22
CA VAL A 412 2.45 12.46 0.35
C VAL A 412 2.15 13.07 -1.02
N ALA A 413 2.20 12.25 -2.05
CA ALA A 413 1.75 12.56 -3.40
C ALA A 413 0.99 11.36 -3.99
N ASN A 414 0.11 11.64 -4.95
CA ASN A 414 -0.65 10.63 -5.69
C ASN A 414 -0.63 10.97 -7.17
N ALA A 415 -0.82 9.97 -8.04
CA ALA A 415 -0.99 10.20 -9.46
C ALA A 415 -2.12 11.21 -9.71
N ARG A 416 -1.97 11.95 -10.79
CA ARG A 416 -2.92 12.98 -11.21
C ARG A 416 -4.29 12.37 -11.45
N ARG A 417 -5.31 12.92 -10.80
CA ARG A 417 -6.71 12.57 -11.02
C ARG A 417 -7.12 12.77 -12.48
N ASP A 418 -8.23 12.14 -12.85
CA ASP A 418 -8.89 12.44 -14.11
C ASP A 418 -9.40 13.88 -14.16
N GLY A 419 -9.31 14.48 -15.35
CA GLY A 419 -9.86 15.82 -15.62
C GLY A 419 -9.12 16.99 -14.98
N VAL A 420 -7.93 16.78 -14.39
CA VAL A 420 -7.10 17.85 -13.82
C VAL A 420 -5.73 17.96 -14.50
N ASP A 421 -5.11 19.14 -14.38
CA ASP A 421 -3.83 19.47 -15.00
C ASP A 421 -2.59 19.07 -14.16
N GLY A 422 -1.42 19.12 -14.80
CA GLY A 422 -0.10 18.89 -14.21
C GLY A 422 0.54 17.54 -14.60
N PRO A 423 1.69 17.17 -14.03
CA PRO A 423 2.35 15.90 -14.30
C PRO A 423 1.44 14.71 -13.94
N VAL A 424 1.60 13.56 -14.62
CA VAL A 424 0.71 12.41 -14.42
C VAL A 424 1.11 11.58 -13.19
N LYS A 425 2.41 11.31 -13.03
CA LYS A 425 2.95 10.38 -12.04
C LYS A 425 3.25 11.07 -10.71
N ALA A 426 2.98 10.39 -9.58
CA ALA A 426 3.04 10.98 -8.25
C ALA A 426 4.44 11.53 -7.89
N TYR A 427 5.51 10.87 -8.31
CA TYR A 427 6.88 11.34 -8.08
C TYR A 427 7.19 12.71 -8.74
N ASP A 428 6.42 13.12 -9.74
CA ASP A 428 6.52 14.44 -10.41
C ASP A 428 5.46 15.45 -9.91
N ARG A 429 4.55 15.06 -9.02
CA ARG A 429 3.49 15.95 -8.50
C ARG A 429 3.99 16.84 -7.36
N PRO A 430 3.30 17.95 -7.08
CA PRO A 430 3.42 18.63 -5.80
C PRO A 430 3.11 17.68 -4.63
N PHE A 431 3.93 17.74 -3.59
CA PHE A 431 3.72 16.96 -2.37
C PHE A 431 2.90 17.76 -1.35
N VAL A 432 2.15 17.04 -0.53
CA VAL A 432 1.42 17.60 0.61
C VAL A 432 2.13 17.21 1.90
N ARG A 433 2.57 18.21 2.68
CA ARG A 433 3.18 18.02 3.99
C ARG A 433 2.14 18.14 5.10
N ILE A 434 2.14 17.19 6.02
CA ILE A 434 1.21 17.14 7.16
C ILE A 434 2.00 16.89 8.44
N ASP A 435 1.84 17.76 9.43
CA ASP A 435 2.29 17.47 10.80
C ASP A 435 1.28 16.51 11.44
N MET A 436 1.70 15.26 11.65
CA MET A 436 0.80 14.20 12.09
C MET A 436 0.60 14.19 13.62
N LYS A 437 1.40 14.94 14.40
CA LYS A 437 1.20 15.04 15.86
C LYS A 437 -0.17 15.61 16.24
N PRO A 438 -0.59 16.80 15.76
CA PRO A 438 -1.93 17.30 16.04
C PRO A 438 -3.03 16.44 15.40
N VAL A 439 -2.74 15.79 14.27
CA VAL A 439 -3.68 14.88 13.59
C VAL A 439 -4.00 13.65 14.47
N PHE A 440 -2.99 13.02 15.06
CA PHE A 440 -3.19 11.89 15.99
C PHE A 440 -3.77 12.30 17.34
N ALA A 441 -3.59 13.56 17.75
CA ALA A 441 -4.12 14.08 19.01
C ALA A 441 -5.56 14.63 18.89
N LEU A 442 -6.15 14.65 17.69
CA LEU A 442 -7.45 15.26 17.46
C LEU A 442 -8.56 14.46 18.19
N SER A 443 -9.14 15.05 19.23
CA SER A 443 -10.27 14.46 19.94
C SER A 443 -11.55 14.46 19.09
N GLN A 444 -12.46 13.55 19.47
CA GLN A 444 -13.79 13.42 18.87
C GLN A 444 -14.56 14.74 18.87
#